data_AF-A0A8S0FVT7-F1
#
_entry.id   AF-A0A8S0FVT7-F1
#
_cell.length_a   1.000
_cell.length_b   1.000
_cell.length_c   1.000
_cell.angle_alpha   90.00
_cell.angle_beta   90.00
_cell.angle_gamma   90.00
#
_symmetry.space_group_name_H-M   'P 1'
#
loop_
_entity.id
_entity.type
_entity.pdbx_description
1 polymer ?
#
loop_
_entity_poly.entity_id
_entity_poly.type
_entity_poly.pdbx_seq_one_letter_code
_entity_poly.pdbx_strand_id
1 'polypeptide(L)' 'MLEEADARMFANGCAHMKRMHPHLSDEHIRCCVEVFATMMEGTVYRRLTPQKSDPQHLQEIYQDIVSMLINK' A
#
# COMPACT_ATOMS: atom_id res chain seq x y z
N MET A 1 16.02 -14.29 6.85
CA MET A 1 14.90 -14.46 7.82
C MET A 1 13.68 -13.65 7.37
N LEU A 2 12.50 -13.87 7.97
CA LEU A 2 11.25 -13.18 7.58
C LEU A 2 11.37 -11.65 7.72
N GLU A 3 11.94 -11.18 8.83
CA GLU A 3 12.17 -9.76 9.12
C GLU A 3 13.07 -9.07 8.08
N GLU A 4 14.14 -9.73 7.66
CA GLU A 4 15.03 -9.18 6.62
C GLU A 4 14.32 -9.11 5.26
N ALA A 5 13.42 -10.04 4.98
CA ALA A 5 12.63 -10.02 3.75
C ALA A 5 11.63 -8.87 3.77
N ASP A 6 10.94 -8.68 4.90
CA ASP A 6 10.04 -7.55 5.14
C ASP A 6 10.76 -6.20 4.98
N ALA A 7 11.91 -6.02 5.65
CA ALA A 7 12.71 -4.80 5.55
C ALA A 7 13.12 -4.48 4.11
N ARG A 8 13.49 -5.51 3.31
CA ARG A 8 13.80 -5.32 1.88
C ARG A 8 12.56 -4.95 1.08
N MET A 9 11.41 -5.57 1.34
CA MET A 9 10.16 -5.23 0.65
C MET A 9 9.74 -3.79 0.94
N PHE A 10 9.80 -3.37 2.21
CA PHE A 10 9.50 -2.00 2.62
C PHE A 10 10.44 -0.99 1.95
N ALA A 11 11.75 -1.25 1.97
CA ALA A 11 12.75 -0.39 1.32
C ALA A 11 12.52 -0.28 -0.19
N ASN A 12 12.19 -1.39 -0.86
CA ASN A 12 11.85 -1.39 -2.28
C ASN A 12 10.58 -0.59 -2.58
N GLY A 13 9.55 -0.73 -1.74
CA GLY A 13 8.32 0.05 -1.82
C GLY A 13 8.59 1.55 -1.71
N CYS A 14 9.41 1.96 -0.73
CA CYS A 14 9.81 3.35 -0.56
C CYS A 14 10.58 3.88 -1.77
N ALA A 15 11.56 3.12 -2.28
CA ALA A 15 12.35 3.53 -3.44
C ALA A 15 11.50 3.66 -4.71
N HIS A 16 10.50 2.78 -4.89
CA HIS A 16 9.55 2.86 -5.99
C HIS A 16 8.66 4.10 -5.89
N MET A 17 8.07 4.33 -4.70
CA MET A 17 7.23 5.49 -4.42
C MET A 17 7.99 6.81 -4.61
N LYS A 18 9.24 6.90 -4.16
CA LYS A 18 10.07 8.10 -4.35
C LYS A 18 10.33 8.40 -5.82
N ARG A 19 10.48 7.36 -6.64
CA ARG A 19 10.68 7.51 -8.09
C ARG A 19 9.42 8.01 -8.79
N MET A 20 8.24 7.54 -8.37
CA MET A 20 6.96 7.94 -8.95
C MET A 20 6.44 9.29 -8.45
N HIS A 21 6.72 9.62 -7.19
CA HIS A 21 6.20 10.80 -6.51
C HIS A 21 7.35 11.58 -5.85
N PRO A 22 8.28 12.15 -6.64
CA PRO A 22 9.49 12.80 -6.11
C PRO A 22 9.18 14.06 -5.28
N HIS A 23 7.98 14.64 -5.42
CA HIS A 23 7.52 15.80 -4.64
C HIS A 23 7.18 15.46 -3.19
N LEU A 24 6.95 14.18 -2.86
CA LEU A 24 6.64 13.76 -1.51
C LEU A 24 7.90 13.67 -0.64
N SER A 25 7.75 13.99 0.65
CA SER A 25 8.80 13.79 1.64
C SER A 25 9.03 12.30 1.91
N ASP A 26 10.24 11.96 2.34
CA ASP A 26 10.60 10.57 2.61
C ASP A 26 9.76 9.98 3.76
N GLU A 27 9.43 10.78 4.76
CA GLU A 27 8.53 10.39 5.85
C GLU A 27 7.13 10.06 5.33
N HIS A 28 6.56 10.93 4.48
CA HIS A 28 5.23 10.69 3.91
C HIS A 28 5.22 9.45 3.01
N ILE A 29 6.28 9.23 2.23
CA ILE A 29 6.45 8.01 1.43
C ILE A 29 6.47 6.76 2.30
N ARG A 30 7.26 6.75 3.38
CA ARG A 30 7.31 5.62 4.32
C ARG A 30 5.94 5.32 4.90
N CYS A 31 5.20 6.34 5.31
CA CYS A 31 3.83 6.17 5.81
C CYS A 31 2.88 5.62 4.74
N CYS A 32 2.98 6.09 3.49
CA CYS A 32 2.17 5.54 2.39
C CYS A 32 2.45 4.06 2.16
N VAL A 33 3.72 3.66 2.15
CA VAL A 33 4.12 2.26 1.95
C VAL A 33 3.57 1.36 3.06
N GLU A 34 3.63 1.81 4.32
CA GLU A 34 3.08 1.08 5.47
C GLU A 34 1.55 0.90 5.38
N VAL A 35 0.84 1.97 5.00
CA VAL A 35 -0.61 1.92 4.78
C VAL A 35 -0.95 0.96 3.64
N PHE A 36 -0.22 1.01 2.53
CA PHE A 36 -0.44 0.10 1.39
C PHE A 36 -0.15 -1.36 1.76
N ALA A 37 0.92 -1.63 2.52
CA ALA A 37 1.21 -2.96 3.02
C ALA A 37 0.04 -3.50 3.86
N THR A 38 -0.43 -2.71 4.84
CA THR A 38 -1.57 -3.06 5.70
C THR A 38 -2.84 -3.35 4.89
N MET A 39 -3.13 -2.51 3.89
CA MET A 39 -4.28 -2.70 3.00
C MET A 39 -4.15 -3.99 2.19
N MET A 40 -2.99 -4.24 1.58
CA MET A 40 -2.73 -5.45 0.80
C MET A 40 -2.84 -6.72 1.66
N GLU A 41 -2.29 -6.72 2.86
CA GLU A 41 -2.41 -7.84 3.81
C GLU A 41 -3.88 -8.12 4.16
N GLY A 42 -4.65 -7.06 4.44
CA GLY A 42 -6.09 -7.17 4.66
C GLY A 42 -6.83 -7.74 3.45
N THR A 43 -6.50 -7.28 2.24
CA THR A 43 -7.07 -7.81 0.98
C THR A 43 -6.71 -9.28 0.78
N VAL A 44 -5.46 -9.69 1.02
CA VAL A 44 -5.02 -11.08 0.91
C VAL A 44 -5.76 -11.95 1.92
N TYR A 45 -5.90 -11.51 3.16
CA TYR A 45 -6.69 -12.22 4.17
C TYR A 45 -8.15 -12.39 3.73
N ARG A 46 -8.75 -11.36 3.12
CA ARG A 46 -10.11 -11.42 2.56
C ARG A 46 -10.26 -12.33 1.35
N ARG A 47 -9.18 -12.84 0.74
CA ARG A 47 -9.26 -13.91 -0.26
C ARG A 47 -9.33 -15.31 0.37
N LEU A 48 -8.87 -15.44 1.61
CA LEU A 48 -8.92 -16.69 2.39
C LEU A 48 -10.24 -16.85 3.17
N THR A 49 -10.94 -15.73 3.41
CA THR A 49 -12.27 -15.69 4.02
C THR A 49 -13.32 -15.23 3.00
N PRO A 50 -14.62 -15.50 3.18
CA PRO A 50 -15.62 -14.93 2.28
C PRO A 50 -15.54 -13.40 2.26
N GLN A 51 -15.23 -12.84 1.09
CA GLN A 51 -15.28 -11.40 0.88
C GLN A 51 -16.74 -10.94 0.99
N LYS A 52 -16.98 -9.90 1.82
CA LYS A 52 -18.33 -9.45 2.18
C LYS A 52 -18.89 -8.36 1.26
N SER A 53 -18.06 -7.80 0.40
CA SER A 53 -18.38 -6.66 -0.46
C SER A 53 -17.97 -6.98 -1.88
N ASP A 54 -18.63 -6.35 -2.84
CA ASP A 54 -18.30 -6.51 -4.25
C ASP A 54 -16.81 -6.13 -4.52
N PRO A 55 -16.01 -7.01 -5.16
CA PRO A 55 -14.60 -6.73 -5.41
C PRO A 55 -14.33 -5.52 -6.32
N GLN A 56 -15.23 -5.24 -7.27
CA GLN A 56 -15.06 -4.15 -8.22
C GLN A 56 -15.26 -2.80 -7.52
N HIS A 57 -16.34 -2.66 -6.74
CA HIS A 57 -16.55 -1.45 -5.93
C HIS A 57 -15.45 -1.25 -4.88
N LEU A 58 -14.91 -2.34 -4.31
CA LEU A 58 -13.80 -2.24 -3.37
C LEU A 58 -12.52 -1.73 -4.04
N GLN A 59 -12.25 -2.14 -5.29
CA GLN A 59 -11.11 -1.66 -6.05
C GLN A 59 -11.16 -0.15 -6.31
N GLU A 60 -12.34 0.39 -6.64
CA GLU A 60 -12.55 1.83 -6.85
C GLU A 60 -12.20 2.61 -5.58
N ILE A 61 -12.70 2.17 -4.41
CA ILE A 61 -12.39 2.79 -3.12
C ILE A 61 -10.89 2.74 -2.81
N TYR A 62 -10.21 1.63 -3.13
CA TYR A 62 -8.76 1.55 -2.97
C TYR A 62 -8.01 2.57 -3.84
N GLN A 63 -8.44 2.79 -5.07
CA GLN A 63 -7.84 3.79 -5.95
C GLN A 63 -8.05 5.22 -5.41
N ASP A 64 -9.22 5.50 -4.85
CA ASP A 64 -9.51 6.79 -4.22
C ASP A 64 -8.61 7.04 -3.01
N ILE A 65 -8.47 6.04 -2.14
CA ILE A 65 -7.58 6.12 -0.96
C ILE A 65 -6.13 6.34 -1.38
N VAL A 66 -5.64 5.57 -2.35
CA VAL A 66 -4.28 5.73 -2.89
C VAL A 66 -4.10 7.14 -3.44
N SER A 67 -5.05 7.63 -4.24
CA SER A 67 -5.00 8.96 -4.84
C SER A 67 -4.96 10.07 -3.78
N MET A 68 -5.76 9.96 -2.72
CA MET A 68 -5.73 10.90 -1.60
C MET A 68 -4.39 10.93 -0.87
N LEU A 69 -3.70 9.78 -0.78
CA LEU A 69 -2.42 9.69 -0.07
C LEU A 69 -1.25 10.23 -0.91
N ILE A 70 -1.28 10.09 -2.23
CA ILE A 70 -0.13 10.45 -3.10
C ILE A 70 -0.21 11.86 -3.71
N ASN A 71 -1.41 12.45 -3.77
CA ASN A 71 -1.64 13.76 -4.41
C ASN A 71 -1.61 14.95 -3.42
N LYS A 72 -0.82 14.85 -2.34
CA LYS A 72 -0.59 15.98 -1.43
C LYS A 72 0.24 17.10 -2.07
#